data_AF-A0A395W3Q3-F1
#
_entry.id   AF-A0A395W3Q3-F1
#
_cell.length_a   1.000
_cell.length_b   1.000
_cell.length_c   1.000
_cell.angle_alpha   90.00
_cell.angle_beta   90.00
_cell.angle_gamma   90.00
#
_symmetry.space_group_name_H-M   'P 1'
#
loop_
_entity.id
_entity.type
_entity.pdbx_description
1 polymer ?
#
loop_
_entity_poly.entity_id
_entity_poly.type
_entity_poly.pdbx_seq_one_letter_code
_entity_poly.pdbx_strand_id
1 'polypeptide(L)'
;NVIVHLFSTNKNVMSDEEFDMVMQDKEKEADKLLSGWNKLDKEERQTYIKRMNLDTELVSIINGKMVYNNLKKQSFIYKQELRKIYRDGISIRDSFMQSEKFELTNQNKWKDFNIKLAKAMTVSYEQLLKDYLDSPSESYEQEYPEFPLIKRYLKESEMNTLRWNREKMLKAVEDKKQVNKALLAIYQPGFISNQDLKGKLKDEFGRLGIKLSPKATLIENCTLYNVEKASRKIDGKTVSGYEIGKMVFTFE
;
A
#
# COMPACT_ATOMS: atom_id res chain seq x y z
N ASN A 1 0.93 15.75 -20.19
CA ASN A 1 1.34 14.35 -20.38
C ASN A 1 2.45 14.03 -19.41
N VAL A 2 2.17 13.21 -18.39
CA VAL A 2 3.19 12.74 -17.44
C VAL A 2 3.59 11.34 -17.85
N ILE A 3 4.89 11.09 -17.99
CA ILE A 3 5.44 9.74 -18.21
C ILE A 3 6.02 9.28 -16.88
N VAL A 4 5.55 8.14 -16.39
CA VAL A 4 6.02 7.52 -15.15
C VAL A 4 6.78 6.26 -15.52
N HIS A 5 8.06 6.19 -15.17
CA HIS A 5 8.88 5.00 -15.37
C HIS A 5 8.95 4.19 -14.08
N LEU A 6 8.46 2.95 -14.14
CA LEU A 6 8.65 1.93 -13.11
C LEU A 6 9.85 1.08 -13.52
N PHE A 7 10.82 0.93 -12.61
CA PHE A 7 11.99 0.10 -12.83
C PHE A 7 12.17 -0.90 -11.68
N SER A 8 12.82 -2.03 -11.98
CA SER A 8 13.14 -3.03 -10.98
C SER A 8 14.44 -2.67 -10.28
N THR A 9 14.52 -2.84 -8.97
CA THR A 9 15.79 -2.75 -8.22
C THR A 9 16.56 -4.07 -8.22
N ASN A 10 16.14 -5.05 -9.04
CA ASN A 10 16.86 -6.31 -9.18
C ASN A 10 18.22 -6.05 -9.83
N LYS A 11 19.29 -6.33 -9.08
CA LYS A 11 20.68 -6.07 -9.49
C LYS A 11 21.21 -7.06 -10.52
N ASN A 12 20.49 -8.14 -10.81
CA ASN A 12 20.92 -9.17 -11.75
C ASN A 12 20.69 -8.75 -13.21
N VAL A 13 21.33 -7.66 -13.63
CA VAL A 13 21.42 -7.27 -15.03
C VAL A 13 22.65 -7.95 -15.62
N MET A 14 22.46 -8.69 -16.71
CA MET A 14 23.51 -9.36 -17.46
C MET A 14 24.65 -8.38 -17.81
N SER A 15 25.90 -8.73 -17.49
CA SER A 15 27.07 -7.92 -17.82
C SER A 15 27.38 -7.94 -19.33
N ASP A 16 28.27 -7.07 -19.78
CA ASP A 16 28.71 -7.08 -21.18
C ASP A 16 29.53 -8.32 -21.53
N GLU A 17 30.35 -8.78 -20.60
CA GLU A 17 31.09 -10.03 -20.78
C GLU A 17 30.14 -11.24 -20.86
N GLU A 18 29.11 -11.27 -20.02
CA GLU A 18 28.07 -12.31 -20.08
C GLU A 18 27.28 -12.24 -21.39
N PHE A 19 26.94 -11.03 -21.84
CA PHE A 19 26.24 -10.83 -23.10
C PHE A 19 27.09 -11.24 -24.31
N ASP A 20 28.38 -10.93 -24.31
CA ASP A 20 29.31 -11.29 -25.37
C ASP A 20 29.45 -12.81 -25.49
N MET A 21 29.53 -13.53 -24.35
CA MET A 21 29.51 -14.99 -24.34
C MET A 21 28.22 -15.54 -24.96
N VAL A 22 27.05 -14.99 -24.58
CA VAL A 22 25.75 -15.38 -25.15
C VAL A 22 25.71 -15.11 -26.66
N MET A 23 26.25 -13.98 -27.12
CA MET A 23 26.27 -13.64 -28.54
C MET A 23 27.18 -14.56 -29.34
N GLN A 24 28.36 -14.92 -28.81
CA GLN A 24 29.26 -15.87 -29.44
C GLN A 24 28.61 -17.25 -29.59
N ASP A 25 27.89 -17.72 -28.57
CA ASP A 25 27.20 -19.01 -28.64
C ASP A 25 26.07 -18.97 -29.67
N LYS A 26 25.32 -17.86 -29.74
CA LYS A 26 24.31 -17.66 -30.78
C LYS A 26 24.88 -17.60 -32.19
N GLU A 27 26.07 -17.05 -32.37
CA GLU A 27 26.76 -17.06 -33.66
C GLU A 27 27.17 -18.48 -34.05
N LYS A 28 27.75 -19.25 -33.13
CA LYS A 28 28.08 -20.67 -33.37
C LYS A 28 26.84 -21.50 -33.70
N GLU A 29 25.73 -21.27 -33.00
CA GLU A 29 24.45 -21.93 -33.28
C GLU A 29 23.91 -21.56 -34.66
N ALA A 30 23.96 -20.28 -35.03
CA ALA A 30 23.58 -19.82 -36.36
C ALA A 30 24.41 -20.49 -37.47
N ASP A 31 25.73 -20.62 -37.29
CA ASP A 31 26.60 -21.30 -38.26
C ASP A 31 26.26 -22.80 -38.39
N LYS A 32 25.95 -23.47 -37.29
CA LYS A 32 25.49 -24.87 -37.30
C LYS A 32 24.16 -25.00 -38.03
N LEU A 33 23.20 -24.11 -37.77
CA LEU A 33 21.90 -24.11 -38.42
C LEU A 33 22.02 -23.88 -39.94
N LEU A 34 22.83 -22.90 -40.34
CA LEU A 34 23.06 -22.59 -41.76
C LEU A 34 23.77 -23.75 -42.48
N SER A 35 24.80 -24.32 -41.87
CA SER A 35 25.53 -25.46 -42.46
C SER A 35 24.65 -26.72 -42.54
N GLY A 36 23.81 -26.97 -41.54
CA GLY A 36 22.81 -28.05 -41.55
C GLY A 36 21.76 -27.84 -42.63
N TRP A 37 21.20 -26.64 -42.73
CA TRP A 37 20.20 -26.28 -43.74
C TRP A 37 20.64 -26.54 -45.18
N ASN A 38 21.91 -26.24 -45.48
CA ASN A 38 22.48 -26.43 -46.81
C ASN A 38 22.57 -27.92 -47.22
N LYS A 39 22.60 -28.84 -46.25
CA LYS A 39 22.64 -30.28 -46.49
C LYS A 39 21.27 -30.91 -46.71
N LEU A 40 20.20 -30.24 -46.29
CA LEU A 40 18.82 -30.73 -46.42
C LEU A 40 18.31 -30.59 -47.85
N ASP A 41 17.47 -31.54 -48.26
CA ASP A 41 16.70 -31.46 -49.51
C ASP A 41 15.47 -30.55 -49.41
N LYS A 42 14.70 -30.43 -50.49
CA LYS A 42 13.56 -29.51 -50.57
C LYS A 42 12.39 -29.91 -49.66
N GLU A 43 12.10 -31.20 -49.50
CA GLU A 43 11.00 -31.69 -48.67
C GLU A 43 11.37 -31.63 -47.19
N GLU A 44 12.61 -31.97 -46.87
CA GLU A 44 13.19 -31.85 -45.53
C GLU A 44 13.14 -30.40 -45.04
N ARG A 45 13.56 -29.45 -45.88
CA ARG A 45 13.50 -28.00 -45.58
C ARG A 45 12.09 -27.52 -45.25
N GLN A 46 11.08 -27.96 -45.99
CA GLN A 46 9.68 -27.59 -45.75
C GLN A 46 9.16 -28.13 -44.41
N THR A 47 9.54 -29.35 -44.06
CA THR A 47 9.20 -29.94 -42.76
C THR A 47 9.91 -29.21 -41.62
N TYR A 48 11.17 -28.84 -41.84
CA TYR A 48 12.00 -28.12 -40.86
C TYR A 48 11.44 -26.72 -40.56
N ILE A 49 11.06 -25.94 -41.59
CA ILE A 49 10.45 -24.61 -41.43
C ILE A 49 9.20 -24.66 -40.56
N LYS A 50 8.33 -25.67 -40.75
CA LYS A 50 7.06 -25.77 -40.03
C LYS A 50 7.22 -26.06 -38.52
N ARG A 51 8.35 -26.63 -38.11
CA ARG A 51 8.57 -27.10 -36.73
C ARG A 51 9.55 -26.23 -35.95
N MET A 52 10.36 -25.43 -36.63
CA MET A 52 11.44 -24.70 -35.99
C MET A 52 11.00 -23.31 -35.53
N ASN A 53 11.30 -22.98 -34.27
CA ASN A 53 11.21 -21.62 -33.76
C ASN A 53 12.58 -20.94 -33.89
N LEU A 54 12.61 -19.80 -34.59
CA LEU A 54 13.83 -19.02 -34.82
C LEU A 54 13.86 -17.69 -34.06
N ASP A 55 12.88 -17.40 -33.21
CA ASP A 55 12.74 -16.09 -32.58
C ASP A 55 13.94 -15.72 -31.71
N THR A 56 14.57 -16.72 -31.09
CA THR A 56 15.76 -16.56 -30.26
C THR A 56 17.08 -16.64 -31.05
N GLU A 57 17.01 -16.98 -32.35
CA GLU A 57 18.18 -17.29 -33.16
C GLU A 57 18.59 -16.14 -34.09
N LEU A 58 19.87 -16.10 -34.46
CA LEU A 58 20.41 -15.08 -35.39
C LEU A 58 20.14 -15.40 -36.87
N VAL A 59 19.32 -16.41 -37.15
CA VAL A 59 18.92 -16.78 -38.51
C VAL A 59 17.44 -16.49 -38.76
N SER A 60 17.06 -16.42 -40.03
CA SER A 60 15.67 -16.25 -40.46
C SER A 60 15.43 -16.97 -41.78
N ILE A 61 14.19 -17.34 -42.04
CA ILE A 61 13.77 -17.89 -43.33
C ILE A 61 13.25 -16.74 -44.18
N ILE A 62 13.97 -16.40 -45.24
CA ILE A 62 13.58 -15.37 -46.21
C ILE A 62 13.44 -16.05 -47.57
N ASN A 63 12.26 -15.93 -48.19
CA ASN A 63 11.95 -16.56 -49.48
C ASN A 63 12.28 -18.06 -49.51
N GLY A 64 11.98 -18.78 -48.42
CA GLY A 64 12.23 -20.21 -48.31
C GLY A 64 13.70 -20.62 -48.14
N LYS A 65 14.61 -19.67 -47.89
CA LYS A 65 16.03 -19.92 -47.59
C LYS A 65 16.37 -19.45 -46.18
N MET A 66 17.13 -20.26 -45.45
CA MET A 66 17.74 -19.80 -44.21
C MET A 66 18.90 -18.86 -44.49
N VAL A 67 18.90 -17.71 -43.84
CA VAL A 67 19.93 -16.70 -43.96
C VAL A 67 20.28 -16.15 -42.58
N TYR A 68 21.54 -15.73 -42.41
CA TYR A 68 21.94 -14.95 -41.24
C TYR A 68 21.18 -13.61 -41.23
N ASN A 69 20.66 -13.22 -40.08
CA ASN A 69 19.85 -12.02 -39.90
C ASN A 69 20.59 -10.99 -39.04
N ASN A 70 21.27 -10.06 -39.73
CA ASN A 70 21.96 -8.94 -39.08
C ASN A 70 21.01 -8.05 -38.26
N LEU A 71 19.75 -7.89 -38.66
CA LEU A 71 18.78 -7.09 -37.91
C LEU A 71 18.43 -7.74 -36.57
N LYS A 72 18.35 -9.07 -36.52
CA LYS A 72 18.18 -9.79 -35.23
C LYS A 72 19.38 -9.57 -34.32
N LYS A 73 20.62 -9.68 -34.85
CA LYS A 73 21.83 -9.37 -34.07
C LYS A 73 21.78 -7.94 -33.52
N GLN A 74 21.47 -6.95 -34.34
CA GLN A 74 21.32 -5.57 -33.90
C GLN A 74 20.22 -5.40 -32.85
N SER A 75 19.10 -6.11 -32.99
CA SER A 75 18.04 -6.13 -31.98
C SER A 75 18.51 -6.70 -30.65
N PHE A 76 19.35 -7.74 -30.61
CA PHE A 76 19.91 -8.27 -29.37
C PHE A 76 20.83 -7.26 -28.68
N ILE A 77 21.72 -6.62 -29.45
CA ILE A 77 22.61 -5.56 -28.97
C ILE A 77 21.79 -4.41 -28.39
N TYR A 78 20.79 -3.93 -29.13
CA TYR A 78 19.90 -2.86 -28.68
C TYR A 78 19.16 -3.22 -27.37
N LYS A 79 18.67 -4.46 -27.25
CA LYS A 79 18.02 -4.93 -26.01
C LYS A 79 19.00 -4.95 -24.84
N GLN A 80 20.27 -5.27 -25.06
CA GLN A 80 21.29 -5.24 -24.01
C GLN A 80 21.56 -3.80 -23.54
N GLU A 81 21.70 -2.84 -24.47
CA GLU A 81 21.82 -1.42 -24.13
C GLU A 81 20.61 -0.91 -23.34
N LEU A 82 19.40 -1.30 -23.73
CA LEU A 82 18.20 -0.97 -22.95
C LEU A 82 18.24 -1.55 -21.53
N ARG A 83 18.71 -2.78 -21.34
CA ARG A 83 18.83 -3.37 -19.99
C ARG A 83 19.79 -2.57 -19.11
N LYS A 84 20.88 -2.05 -19.66
CA LYS A 84 21.82 -1.17 -18.93
C LYS A 84 21.15 0.11 -18.48
N ILE A 85 20.39 0.75 -19.37
CA ILE A 85 19.66 1.99 -19.08
C ILE A 85 18.65 1.76 -17.96
N TYR A 86 17.92 0.65 -18.00
CA TYR A 86 16.87 0.32 -17.04
C TYR A 86 17.35 -0.39 -15.76
N ARG A 87 18.67 -0.47 -15.54
CA ARG A 87 19.22 -1.16 -14.37
C ARG A 87 18.83 -0.51 -13.03
N ASP A 88 18.70 0.82 -13.04
CA ASP A 88 18.36 1.62 -11.87
C ASP A 88 17.80 2.98 -12.29
N GLY A 89 17.19 3.68 -11.32
CA GLY A 89 16.56 4.99 -11.58
C GLY A 89 17.54 6.10 -11.94
N ILE A 90 18.83 5.97 -11.58
CA ILE A 90 19.86 6.95 -11.91
C ILE A 90 20.22 6.81 -13.39
N SER A 91 20.49 5.60 -13.87
CA SER A 91 20.79 5.32 -15.29
C SER A 91 19.64 5.69 -16.24
N ILE A 92 18.39 5.50 -15.80
CA ILE A 92 17.22 5.99 -16.54
C ILE A 92 17.26 7.52 -16.61
N ARG A 93 17.42 8.20 -15.47
CA ARG A 93 17.49 9.65 -15.39
C ARG A 93 18.62 10.21 -16.26
N ASP A 94 19.80 9.62 -16.21
CA ASP A 94 20.96 10.03 -16.99
C ASP A 94 20.70 9.90 -18.49
N SER A 95 20.02 8.83 -18.91
CA SER A 95 19.64 8.63 -20.30
C SER A 95 18.63 9.68 -20.80
N PHE A 96 17.72 10.12 -19.93
CA PHE A 96 16.83 11.25 -20.22
C PHE A 96 17.57 12.59 -20.22
N MET A 97 18.56 12.81 -19.33
CA MET A 97 19.40 14.02 -19.33
C MET A 97 20.15 14.20 -20.65
N GLN A 98 20.64 13.10 -21.22
CA GLN A 98 21.39 13.10 -22.47
C GLN A 98 20.48 13.31 -23.70
N SER A 99 19.16 13.23 -23.53
CA SER A 99 18.21 13.39 -24.62
C SER A 99 17.79 14.84 -24.77
N GLU A 100 18.01 15.42 -25.96
CA GLU A 100 17.50 16.75 -26.33
C GLU A 100 15.96 16.82 -26.40
N LYS A 101 15.27 15.68 -26.29
CA LYS A 101 13.81 15.58 -26.42
C LYS A 101 13.05 15.86 -25.13
N PHE A 102 13.71 15.91 -23.98
CA PHE A 102 13.05 15.99 -22.68
C PHE A 102 13.68 17.06 -21.79
N GLU A 103 12.84 17.92 -21.20
CA GLU A 103 13.25 18.85 -20.14
C GLU A 103 13.00 18.23 -18.76
N LEU A 104 14.06 18.10 -17.97
CA LEU A 104 13.97 17.53 -16.63
C LEU A 104 13.59 18.60 -15.60
N THR A 105 12.42 18.44 -15.00
CA THR A 105 11.97 19.30 -13.90
C THR A 105 12.36 18.69 -12.55
N ASN A 106 12.97 19.46 -11.65
CA ASN A 106 13.27 19.01 -10.28
C ASN A 106 11.98 18.65 -9.52
N GLN A 107 11.93 17.42 -9.03
CA GLN A 107 10.75 16.79 -8.41
C GLN A 107 10.53 17.25 -6.96
N ASN A 108 10.26 18.54 -6.73
CA ASN A 108 10.05 19.05 -5.37
C ASN A 108 8.58 18.98 -4.89
N LYS A 109 7.64 18.58 -5.75
CA LYS A 109 6.18 18.65 -5.45
C LYS A 109 5.40 17.38 -5.80
N TRP A 110 5.96 16.20 -5.54
CA TRP A 110 5.26 14.93 -5.79
C TRP A 110 4.84 14.22 -4.51
N LYS A 111 4.73 14.90 -3.35
CA LYS A 111 4.16 14.28 -2.15
C LYS A 111 2.75 13.74 -2.43
N ASP A 112 1.91 14.52 -3.10
CA ASP A 112 0.57 14.10 -3.52
C ASP A 112 0.60 12.95 -4.54
N PHE A 113 1.47 12.99 -5.55
CA PHE A 113 1.58 11.88 -6.49
C PHE A 113 2.13 10.61 -5.85
N ASN A 114 3.14 10.70 -4.99
CA ASN A 114 3.71 9.55 -4.30
C ASN A 114 2.64 8.92 -3.38
N ILE A 115 1.83 9.75 -2.71
CA ILE A 115 0.66 9.27 -1.95
C ILE A 115 -0.34 8.58 -2.89
N LYS A 116 -0.68 9.19 -4.03
CA LYS A 116 -1.62 8.60 -5.01
C LYS A 116 -1.11 7.30 -5.64
N LEU A 117 0.19 7.23 -5.96
CA LEU A 117 0.83 6.05 -6.52
C LEU A 117 0.93 4.94 -5.48
N ALA A 118 1.33 5.26 -4.25
CA ALA A 118 1.32 4.32 -3.13
C ALA A 118 -0.09 3.77 -2.91
N LYS A 119 -1.10 4.64 -2.79
CA LYS A 119 -2.52 4.27 -2.68
C LYS A 119 -2.99 3.36 -3.81
N ALA A 120 -2.59 3.63 -5.06
CA ALA A 120 -2.96 2.83 -6.24
C ALA A 120 -2.27 1.45 -6.29
N MET A 121 -1.08 1.33 -5.70
CA MET A 121 -0.34 0.05 -5.59
C MET A 121 -0.70 -0.73 -4.32
N THR A 122 -1.23 -0.05 -3.30
CA THR A 122 -1.60 -0.65 -2.03
C THR A 122 -2.90 -1.45 -2.19
N VAL A 123 -2.81 -2.77 -1.95
CA VAL A 123 -3.94 -3.70 -2.13
C VAL A 123 -4.68 -4.00 -0.82
N SER A 124 -4.12 -3.60 0.34
CA SER A 124 -4.68 -3.94 1.65
C SER A 124 -5.27 -2.71 2.37
N TYR A 125 -6.44 -2.91 2.96
CA TYR A 125 -7.13 -1.90 3.78
C TYR A 125 -6.26 -1.43 4.97
N GLU A 126 -5.49 -2.33 5.57
CA GLU A 126 -4.55 -2.02 6.65
C GLU A 126 -3.54 -0.96 6.23
N GLN A 127 -2.89 -1.16 5.09
CA GLN A 127 -1.86 -0.24 4.63
C GLN A 127 -2.47 1.09 4.20
N LEU A 128 -3.64 1.09 3.56
CA LEU A 128 -4.37 2.33 3.23
C LEU A 128 -4.70 3.15 4.48
N LEU A 129 -5.15 2.50 5.56
CA LEU A 129 -5.47 3.18 6.80
C LEU A 129 -4.20 3.68 7.52
N LYS A 130 -3.11 2.91 7.53
CA LYS A 130 -1.82 3.36 8.09
C LYS A 130 -1.29 4.58 7.34
N ASP A 131 -1.30 4.55 6.01
CA ASP A 131 -0.87 5.67 5.17
C ASP A 131 -1.70 6.94 5.47
N TYR A 132 -3.01 6.81 5.69
CA TYR A 132 -3.87 7.92 6.10
C TYR A 132 -3.55 8.44 7.52
N LEU A 133 -3.28 7.55 8.48
CA LEU A 133 -2.93 7.97 9.84
C LEU A 133 -1.62 8.77 9.87
N ASP A 134 -0.64 8.37 9.06
CA ASP A 134 0.65 9.05 8.90
C ASP A 134 0.55 10.36 8.10
N SER A 135 -0.34 10.41 7.10
CA SER A 135 -0.53 11.58 6.23
C SER A 135 -1.99 11.73 5.80
N PRO A 136 -2.83 12.35 6.65
CA PRO A 136 -4.24 12.57 6.34
C PRO A 136 -4.41 13.43 5.09
N SER A 137 -5.34 13.04 4.20
CA SER A 137 -5.64 13.81 2.99
C SER A 137 -7.10 13.65 2.58
N GLU A 138 -7.65 14.70 1.94
CA GLU A 138 -9.05 14.73 1.50
C GLU A 138 -9.38 13.58 0.52
N SER A 139 -8.43 13.17 -0.31
CA SER A 139 -8.62 12.03 -1.24
C SER A 139 -8.86 10.71 -0.51
N TYR A 140 -8.24 10.49 0.66
CA TYR A 140 -8.56 9.31 1.46
C TYR A 140 -9.96 9.42 2.07
N GLU A 141 -10.36 10.60 2.52
CA GLU A 141 -11.66 10.81 3.19
C GLU A 141 -12.84 10.71 2.22
N GLN A 142 -12.66 11.14 0.96
CA GLN A 142 -13.67 11.00 -0.08
C GLN A 142 -13.91 9.52 -0.46
N GLU A 143 -12.85 8.72 -0.55
CA GLU A 143 -12.94 7.30 -0.93
C GLU A 143 -13.26 6.38 0.26
N TYR A 144 -12.78 6.74 1.45
CA TYR A 144 -12.93 5.99 2.70
C TYR A 144 -13.48 6.91 3.79
N PRO A 145 -14.78 7.28 3.73
CA PRO A 145 -15.41 8.20 4.67
C PRO A 145 -15.37 7.70 6.13
N GLU A 146 -15.11 6.43 6.35
CA GLU A 146 -14.90 5.85 7.68
C GLU A 146 -13.54 6.18 8.32
N PHE A 147 -12.52 6.57 7.56
CA PHE A 147 -11.16 6.78 8.08
C PHE A 147 -11.09 7.88 9.15
N PRO A 148 -11.71 9.06 8.96
CA PRO A 148 -11.78 10.08 10.01
C PRO A 148 -12.44 9.56 11.30
N LEU A 149 -13.49 8.73 11.17
CA LEU A 149 -14.18 8.14 12.31
C LEU A 149 -13.29 7.15 13.06
N ILE A 150 -12.60 6.27 12.33
CA ILE A 150 -11.67 5.31 12.94
C ILE A 150 -10.54 6.05 13.66
N LYS A 151 -9.92 7.05 13.00
CA LYS A 151 -8.87 7.89 13.60
C LYS A 151 -9.33 8.61 14.86
N ARG A 152 -10.58 9.10 14.88
CA ARG A 152 -11.15 9.83 16.02
C ARG A 152 -11.45 8.95 17.23
N TYR A 153 -11.95 7.73 17.00
CA TYR A 153 -12.50 6.90 18.09
C TYR A 153 -11.58 5.75 18.51
N LEU A 154 -10.66 5.31 17.67
CA LEU A 154 -9.78 4.18 17.95
C LEU A 154 -8.32 4.62 18.07
N LYS A 155 -7.63 4.09 19.07
CA LYS A 155 -6.17 4.15 19.16
C LYS A 155 -5.55 3.08 18.26
N GLU A 156 -4.32 3.30 17.83
CA GLU A 156 -3.60 2.34 16.99
C GLU A 156 -3.49 0.95 17.65
N SER A 157 -3.31 0.87 18.97
CA SER A 157 -3.31 -0.40 19.71
C SER A 157 -4.64 -1.15 19.63
N GLU A 158 -5.76 -0.43 19.59
CA GLU A 158 -7.09 -1.00 19.37
C GLU A 158 -7.24 -1.48 17.91
N MET A 159 -6.77 -0.70 16.94
CA MET A 159 -6.78 -1.08 15.52
C MET A 159 -5.96 -2.36 15.27
N ASN A 160 -4.79 -2.47 15.89
CA ASN A 160 -3.95 -3.68 15.87
C ASN A 160 -4.67 -4.90 16.47
N THR A 161 -5.36 -4.71 17.61
CA THR A 161 -6.15 -5.78 18.25
C THR A 161 -7.29 -6.25 17.35
N LEU A 162 -7.91 -5.32 16.62
CA LEU A 162 -8.98 -5.59 15.65
C LEU A 162 -8.43 -6.12 14.31
N ARG A 163 -7.10 -6.30 14.21
CA ARG A 163 -6.37 -6.76 13.02
C ARG A 163 -6.69 -5.94 11.78
N TRP A 164 -6.85 -4.63 11.96
CA TRP A 164 -7.13 -3.70 10.86
C TRP A 164 -8.35 -4.09 10.00
N ASN A 165 -9.27 -4.87 10.56
CA ASN A 165 -10.46 -5.32 9.85
C ASN A 165 -11.52 -4.22 9.86
N ARG A 166 -11.92 -3.77 8.67
CA ARG A 166 -12.90 -2.68 8.47
C ARG A 166 -14.17 -2.83 9.30
N GLU A 167 -14.86 -3.97 9.18
CA GLU A 167 -16.15 -4.18 9.85
C GLU A 167 -16.01 -4.19 11.37
N LYS A 168 -14.97 -4.84 11.89
CA LYS A 168 -14.70 -4.87 13.33
C LYS A 168 -14.37 -3.49 13.89
N MET A 169 -13.61 -2.69 13.15
CA MET A 169 -13.29 -1.32 13.54
C MET A 169 -14.52 -0.42 13.51
N LEU A 170 -15.31 -0.48 12.44
CA LEU A 170 -16.56 0.27 12.34
C LEU A 170 -17.54 -0.07 13.47
N LYS A 171 -17.64 -1.37 13.81
CA LYS A 171 -18.44 -1.81 14.96
C LYS A 171 -17.90 -1.24 16.28
N ALA A 172 -16.59 -1.29 16.50
CA ALA A 172 -15.97 -0.72 17.71
C ALA A 172 -16.15 0.80 17.81
N VAL A 173 -16.08 1.51 16.68
CA VAL A 173 -16.37 2.95 16.59
C VAL A 173 -17.83 3.21 17.00
N GLU A 174 -18.78 2.44 16.48
CA GLU A 174 -20.20 2.59 16.81
C GLU A 174 -20.47 2.29 18.29
N ASP A 175 -19.90 1.20 18.82
CA ASP A 175 -20.00 0.86 20.24
C ASP A 175 -19.48 2.03 21.12
N LYS A 176 -18.35 2.65 20.75
CA LYS A 176 -17.82 3.83 21.46
C LYS A 176 -18.72 5.07 21.32
N LYS A 177 -19.33 5.31 20.17
CA LYS A 177 -20.31 6.40 19.99
C LYS A 177 -21.50 6.22 20.92
N GLN A 178 -22.02 5.01 21.03
CA GLN A 178 -23.14 4.69 21.93
C GLN A 178 -22.74 4.88 23.40
N VAL A 179 -21.54 4.46 23.79
CA VAL A 179 -21.01 4.70 25.15
C VAL A 179 -20.85 6.20 25.42
N ASN A 180 -20.31 6.98 24.48
CA ASN A 180 -20.18 8.43 24.61
C ASN A 180 -21.55 9.10 24.77
N LYS A 181 -22.57 8.65 24.04
CA LYS A 181 -23.96 9.12 24.19
C LYS A 181 -24.50 8.84 25.59
N ALA A 182 -24.27 7.64 26.12
CA ALA A 182 -24.65 7.30 27.49
C ALA A 182 -23.93 8.17 28.53
N LEU A 183 -22.61 8.37 28.36
CA LEU A 183 -21.80 9.21 29.24
C LEU A 183 -22.25 10.67 29.25
N LEU A 184 -22.62 11.20 28.08
CA LEU A 184 -23.17 12.56 27.97
C LEU A 184 -24.50 12.70 28.71
N ALA A 185 -25.39 11.70 28.62
CA ALA A 185 -26.70 11.73 29.26
C ALA A 185 -26.62 11.70 30.79
N ILE A 186 -25.58 11.04 31.34
CA ILE A 186 -25.37 10.96 32.80
C ILE A 186 -24.44 12.04 33.34
N TYR A 187 -23.99 12.98 32.49
CA TYR A 187 -23.07 14.04 32.85
C TYR A 187 -23.62 14.89 33.99
N GLN A 188 -22.88 14.93 35.08
CA GLN A 188 -23.16 15.80 36.21
C GLN A 188 -21.81 16.21 36.82
N PRO A 189 -21.45 17.50 36.84
CA PRO A 189 -20.22 17.97 37.46
C PRO A 189 -20.13 17.58 38.93
N GLY A 190 -18.93 17.26 39.38
CA GLY A 190 -18.63 16.86 40.75
C GLY A 190 -18.26 15.39 40.91
N PHE A 191 -18.21 14.94 42.16
CA PHE A 191 -17.83 13.57 42.48
C PHE A 191 -18.98 12.59 42.22
N ILE A 192 -18.68 11.48 41.54
CA ILE A 192 -19.57 10.33 41.40
C ILE A 192 -18.87 9.06 41.89
N SER A 193 -19.54 8.27 42.74
CA SER A 193 -18.99 7.01 43.21
C SER A 193 -18.96 5.95 42.11
N ASN A 194 -18.09 4.96 42.24
CA ASN A 194 -18.08 3.81 41.32
C ASN A 194 -19.41 3.06 41.27
N GLN A 195 -20.15 3.03 42.39
CA GLN A 195 -21.44 2.36 42.48
C GLN A 195 -22.52 3.15 41.74
N ASP A 196 -22.60 4.46 41.98
CA ASP A 196 -23.60 5.32 41.35
C ASP A 196 -23.35 5.43 39.85
N LEU A 197 -22.08 5.54 39.43
CA LEU A 197 -21.70 5.56 38.02
C LEU A 197 -22.11 4.28 37.30
N LYS A 198 -21.87 3.11 37.90
CA LYS A 198 -22.33 1.83 37.33
C LYS A 198 -23.85 1.76 37.24
N GLY A 199 -24.56 2.25 38.25
CA GLY A 199 -26.03 2.33 38.26
C GLY A 199 -26.55 3.17 37.11
N LYS A 200 -26.10 4.43 37.03
CA LYS A 200 -26.49 5.37 35.95
C LYS A 200 -26.16 4.81 34.56
N LEU A 201 -24.98 4.20 34.37
CA LEU A 201 -24.61 3.55 33.11
C LEU A 201 -25.51 2.35 32.79
N LYS A 202 -25.91 1.56 33.78
CA LYS A 202 -26.78 0.40 33.58
C LYS A 202 -28.15 0.84 33.07
N ASP A 203 -28.73 1.86 33.70
CA ASP A 203 -30.03 2.40 33.32
C ASP A 203 -29.99 2.94 31.90
N GLU A 204 -28.94 3.70 31.59
CA GLU A 204 -28.79 4.33 30.29
C GLU A 204 -28.42 3.35 29.17
N PHE A 205 -27.67 2.30 29.47
CA PHE A 205 -27.42 1.20 28.55
C PHE A 205 -28.71 0.43 28.24
N GLY A 206 -29.55 0.20 29.26
CA GLY A 206 -30.88 -0.40 29.07
C GLY A 206 -31.75 0.46 28.14
N ARG A 207 -31.75 1.78 28.33
CA ARG A 207 -32.49 2.73 27.48
C ARG A 207 -31.99 2.77 26.04
N LEU A 208 -30.68 2.71 25.83
CA LEU A 208 -30.04 2.77 24.50
C LEU A 208 -29.88 1.40 23.82
N GLY A 209 -30.27 0.30 24.48
CA GLY A 209 -30.11 -1.06 23.94
C GLY A 209 -28.65 -1.53 23.85
N ILE A 210 -27.76 -0.95 24.65
CA ILE A 210 -26.33 -1.26 24.65
C ILE A 210 -26.11 -2.60 25.39
N LYS A 211 -25.49 -3.57 24.71
CA LYS A 211 -25.21 -4.92 25.27
C LYS A 211 -23.94 -5.00 26.12
N LEU A 212 -23.18 -3.92 26.25
CA LEU A 212 -21.97 -3.87 27.05
C LEU A 212 -22.30 -3.93 28.55
N SER A 213 -21.38 -4.50 29.33
CA SER A 213 -21.51 -4.49 30.79
C SER A 213 -21.19 -3.08 31.33
N PRO A 214 -22.04 -2.50 32.21
CA PRO A 214 -21.79 -1.19 32.78
C PRO A 214 -20.63 -1.25 33.77
N LYS A 215 -19.48 -0.71 33.36
CA LYS A 215 -18.27 -0.60 34.19
C LYS A 215 -17.94 0.86 34.44
N ALA A 216 -17.65 1.21 35.69
CA ALA A 216 -17.21 2.55 36.06
C ALA A 216 -15.97 3.00 35.25
N THR A 217 -15.05 2.08 34.97
CA THR A 217 -13.83 2.36 34.19
C THR A 217 -14.08 2.80 32.75
N LEU A 218 -15.30 2.66 32.21
CA LEU A 218 -15.63 3.16 30.87
C LEU A 218 -15.51 4.69 30.78
N ILE A 219 -15.73 5.39 31.89
CA ILE A 219 -15.61 6.85 31.97
C ILE A 219 -14.15 7.33 31.78
N GLU A 220 -13.16 6.45 32.00
CA GLU A 220 -11.74 6.77 31.81
C GLU A 220 -11.38 7.04 30.35
N ASN A 221 -12.19 6.52 29.41
CA ASN A 221 -12.03 6.78 27.97
C ASN A 221 -12.91 7.93 27.47
N CYS A 222 -13.56 8.67 28.38
CA CYS A 222 -14.40 9.80 28.01
C CYS A 222 -13.55 10.93 27.42
N THR A 223 -13.91 11.38 26.22
CA THR A 223 -13.31 12.57 25.59
C THR A 223 -14.22 13.80 25.65
N LEU A 224 -15.40 13.67 26.27
CA LEU A 224 -16.44 14.71 26.29
C LEU A 224 -16.30 15.68 27.46
N TYR A 225 -15.65 15.28 28.54
CA TYR A 225 -15.43 16.08 29.75
C TYR A 225 -14.21 15.54 30.51
N ASN A 226 -13.62 16.39 31.35
CA ASN A 226 -12.48 15.98 32.17
C ASN A 226 -12.90 14.99 33.26
N VAL A 227 -12.10 13.96 33.46
CA VAL A 227 -12.36 12.88 34.41
C VAL A 227 -11.08 12.57 35.17
N GLU A 228 -11.15 12.67 36.49
CA GLU A 228 -10.03 12.33 37.38
C GLU A 228 -10.45 11.26 38.38
N LYS A 229 -9.59 10.26 38.61
CA LYS A 229 -9.83 9.29 39.68
C LYS A 229 -9.73 9.99 41.02
N ALA A 230 -10.75 9.84 41.84
CA ALA A 230 -10.83 10.48 43.15
C ALA A 230 -11.31 9.50 44.22
N SER A 231 -11.04 9.83 45.47
CA SER A 231 -11.64 9.15 46.62
C SER A 231 -12.09 10.20 47.63
N ARG A 232 -13.33 10.10 48.12
CA ARG A 232 -13.91 11.02 49.11
C ARG A 232 -14.40 10.27 50.33
N LYS A 233 -14.39 10.91 51.49
CA LYS A 233 -15.08 10.38 52.67
C LYS A 233 -16.56 10.76 52.60
N ILE A 234 -17.43 9.76 52.55
CA ILE A 234 -18.89 9.90 52.58
C ILE A 234 -19.38 9.03 53.75
N ASP A 235 -20.13 9.61 54.68
CA ASP A 235 -20.64 8.92 55.88
C ASP A 235 -19.56 8.17 56.66
N GLY A 236 -18.37 8.79 56.79
CA GLY A 236 -17.22 8.22 57.50
C GLY A 236 -16.45 7.12 56.75
N LYS A 237 -16.92 6.69 55.57
CA LYS A 237 -16.27 5.67 54.73
C LYS A 237 -15.56 6.31 53.54
N THR A 238 -14.38 5.80 53.20
CA THR A 238 -13.69 6.18 51.96
C THR A 238 -14.38 5.52 50.77
N VAL A 239 -14.91 6.32 49.85
CA VAL A 239 -15.57 5.87 48.63
C VAL A 239 -14.72 6.28 47.44
N SER A 240 -14.38 5.31 46.59
CA SER A 240 -13.67 5.56 45.33
C SER A 240 -14.64 5.87 44.19
N GLY A 241 -14.22 6.77 43.31
CA GLY A 241 -15.02 7.23 42.19
C GLY A 241 -14.24 8.15 41.26
N TYR A 242 -14.97 9.06 40.63
CA TYR A 242 -14.41 10.01 39.68
C TYR A 242 -14.89 11.42 39.98
N GLU A 243 -13.99 12.38 39.83
CA GLU A 243 -14.36 13.80 39.75
C GLU A 243 -14.66 14.13 38.28
N ILE A 244 -15.90 14.53 38.01
CA ILE A 244 -16.35 14.96 36.69
C ILE A 244 -16.19 16.48 36.58
N GLY A 245 -15.29 16.89 35.69
CA GLY A 245 -15.00 18.30 35.41
C GLY A 245 -15.91 18.92 34.35
N LYS A 246 -15.44 20.04 33.79
CA LYS A 246 -16.14 20.75 32.71
C LYS A 246 -16.15 19.93 31.42
N MET A 247 -17.19 20.14 30.61
CA MET A 247 -17.24 19.62 29.24
C MET A 247 -16.07 20.15 28.41
N VAL A 248 -15.51 19.28 27.57
CA VAL A 248 -14.52 19.59 26.56
C VAL A 248 -15.28 19.87 25.27
N PHE A 249 -15.50 21.16 24.98
CA PHE A 249 -16.05 21.56 23.69
C PHE A 249 -14.94 21.49 22.64
N THR A 250 -14.95 20.44 21.83
CA THR A 250 -14.18 20.39 20.59
C THR A 250 -15.08 20.92 19.48
N PHE A 251 -14.88 22.17 19.11
CA PHE A 251 -15.41 22.72 17.86
C PHE A 251 -14.48 22.23 16.74
N GLU A 252 -14.92 21.23 15.99
CA GLU A 252 -14.38 20.90 14.67
C GLU A 252 -15.25 21.58 13.60
#